data_AF-A0A929KJ79-F1
#
_entry.id   AF-A0A929KJ79-F1
#
_cell.length_a   1.000
_cell.length_b   1.000
_cell.length_c   1.000
_cell.angle_alpha   90.00
_cell.angle_beta   90.00
_cell.angle_gamma   90.00
#
_symmetry.space_group_name_H-M   'P 1'
#
loop_
_entity.id
_entity.type
_entity.pdbx_description
1 polymer ?
#
loop_
_entity_poly.entity_id
_entity_poly.type
_entity_poly.pdbx_seq_one_letter_code
_entity_poly.pdbx_strand_id
1 'polypeptide(L)'
;MKSIMMKNIASKLILTLGLIVGISMVSKADLIRLVVKEDLASCTGMAPMTCMQVKYKNSKDWEMFYTEISGFKYQPGYRYVLLVDRTKRKNVPADASAYVYKLKKVVKKVKMKTNTTVWDYVLKHKWKLIQMDGVTQENSPVYMVFDAVKKSVHGKSGCNGFFGGFERTEGKLSFKQMAGTMMACSDERNKLEHQFLTTIGDKAFRYDVADQTLNLYAGDKLVLMFGAADL
;
A
#
# COMPACT_ATOMS: atom_id res chain seq x y z
N MET A 1 -46.19 -32.78 -82.62
CA MET A 1 -47.25 -32.31 -81.69
C MET A 1 -46.97 -32.94 -80.31
N LYS A 2 -46.82 -32.10 -79.28
CA LYS A 2 -46.83 -32.34 -77.81
C LYS A 2 -45.84 -33.32 -77.14
N SER A 3 -45.05 -32.67 -76.27
CA SER A 3 -44.31 -33.07 -75.05
C SER A 3 -45.08 -33.96 -74.04
N ILE A 4 -44.37 -34.73 -73.21
CA ILE A 4 -44.22 -34.55 -71.73
C ILE A 4 -43.56 -35.79 -71.08
N MET A 5 -42.70 -35.51 -70.10
CA MET A 5 -41.83 -36.38 -69.28
C MET A 5 -42.53 -37.16 -68.13
N MET A 6 -41.82 -38.14 -67.54
CA MET A 6 -41.68 -38.42 -66.08
C MET A 6 -40.57 -39.49 -65.87
N LYS A 7 -39.42 -39.20 -65.21
CA LYS A 7 -39.08 -39.33 -63.75
C LYS A 7 -39.23 -40.78 -63.21
N ASN A 8 -38.36 -41.40 -62.41
CA ASN A 8 -37.14 -41.04 -61.65
C ASN A 8 -36.57 -42.35 -61.02
N ILE A 9 -35.47 -42.24 -60.26
CA ILE A 9 -34.97 -43.12 -59.15
C ILE A 9 -33.62 -43.82 -59.46
N ALA A 10 -32.55 -43.32 -58.84
CA ALA A 10 -31.35 -44.09 -58.51
C ALA A 10 -30.87 -43.74 -57.10
N SER A 11 -30.52 -44.78 -56.35
CA SER A 11 -30.25 -44.80 -54.90
C SER A 11 -28.77 -44.62 -54.56
N LYS A 12 -28.53 -44.32 -53.28
CA LYS A 12 -27.37 -43.70 -52.62
C LYS A 12 -26.12 -44.60 -52.50
N LEU A 13 -24.95 -43.97 -52.44
CA LEU A 13 -23.90 -44.27 -51.45
C LEU A 13 -22.92 -43.08 -51.33
N ILE A 14 -22.87 -42.41 -50.17
CA ILE A 14 -21.83 -41.41 -49.85
C ILE A 14 -21.24 -41.76 -48.49
N LEU A 15 -19.97 -42.15 -48.48
CA LEU A 15 -19.14 -42.39 -47.31
C LEU A 15 -18.57 -41.03 -46.85
N THR A 16 -19.11 -40.44 -45.78
CA THR A 16 -18.57 -39.20 -45.22
C THR A 16 -17.51 -39.52 -44.16
N LEU A 17 -16.27 -39.14 -44.46
CA LEU A 17 -15.13 -39.15 -43.55
C LEU A 17 -15.38 -38.16 -42.41
N GLY A 18 -15.64 -38.67 -41.20
CA GLY A 18 -15.89 -37.85 -40.02
C GLY A 18 -14.60 -37.20 -39.52
N LEU A 19 -14.48 -35.89 -39.70
CA LEU A 19 -13.44 -35.07 -39.08
C LEU A 19 -13.73 -34.97 -37.58
N ILE A 20 -12.98 -35.68 -36.74
CA ILE A 20 -13.05 -35.52 -35.28
C ILE A 20 -12.43 -34.17 -34.95
N VAL A 21 -13.26 -33.12 -34.88
CA VAL A 21 -12.87 -31.84 -34.30
C VAL A 21 -12.79 -32.03 -32.79
N GLY A 22 -11.58 -32.18 -32.27
CA GLY A 22 -11.33 -32.16 -30.83
C GLY A 22 -11.71 -30.80 -30.27
N ILE A 23 -12.88 -30.72 -29.63
CA ILE A 23 -13.29 -29.53 -28.86
C ILE A 23 -12.43 -29.50 -27.60
N SER A 24 -11.31 -28.80 -27.65
CA SER A 24 -10.55 -28.44 -26.46
C SER A 24 -11.45 -27.60 -25.55
N MET A 25 -11.83 -28.14 -24.38
CA MET A 25 -12.60 -27.43 -23.36
C MET A 25 -11.78 -26.27 -22.78
N VAL A 26 -11.79 -25.13 -23.44
CA VAL A 26 -11.31 -23.88 -22.86
C VAL A 26 -12.32 -23.49 -21.77
N SER A 27 -11.89 -23.48 -20.51
CA SER A 27 -12.70 -22.97 -19.41
C SER A 27 -13.09 -21.52 -19.69
N LYS A 28 -14.40 -21.26 -19.78
CA LYS A 28 -14.95 -19.93 -20.08
C LYS A 28 -14.45 -18.92 -19.05
N ALA A 29 -13.73 -17.90 -19.52
CA ALA A 29 -13.25 -16.82 -18.67
C ALA A 29 -14.37 -15.77 -18.47
N ASP A 30 -14.56 -15.35 -17.22
CA ASP A 30 -15.43 -14.22 -16.89
C ASP A 30 -14.64 -12.92 -17.04
N LEU A 31 -15.07 -12.03 -17.94
CA LEU A 31 -14.50 -10.69 -18.01
C LEU A 31 -15.06 -9.84 -16.86
N ILE A 32 -14.20 -9.46 -15.92
CA ILE A 32 -14.58 -8.67 -14.75
C ILE A 32 -13.87 -7.32 -14.73
N ARG A 33 -14.56 -6.33 -14.14
CA ARG A 33 -13.98 -5.02 -13.84
C ARG A 33 -13.49 -5.01 -12.40
N LEU A 34 -12.22 -4.66 -12.20
CA LEU A 34 -11.58 -4.52 -10.90
C LEU A 34 -11.09 -3.09 -10.70
N VAL A 35 -11.42 -2.48 -9.58
CA VAL A 35 -10.78 -1.23 -9.13
C VAL A 35 -9.67 -1.60 -8.17
N VAL A 36 -8.42 -1.25 -8.45
CA VAL A 36 -7.27 -1.53 -7.57
C VAL A 36 -6.86 -0.26 -6.84
N LYS A 37 -6.71 -0.35 -5.52
CA LYS A 37 -6.33 0.77 -4.64
C LYS A 37 -4.87 1.18 -4.86
N GLU A 38 -4.60 2.45 -4.55
CA GLU A 38 -3.30 3.11 -4.66
C GLU A 38 -2.28 2.70 -3.60
N ASP A 39 -2.71 2.00 -2.55
CA ASP A 39 -1.86 1.49 -1.49
C ASP A 39 -1.99 -0.04 -1.41
N LEU A 40 -0.90 -0.71 -1.03
CA LEU A 40 -0.91 -2.11 -0.62
C LEU A 40 -1.22 -2.20 0.88
N ALA A 41 -1.83 -3.30 1.29
CA ALA A 41 -2.11 -3.58 2.70
C ALA A 41 -1.34 -4.83 3.15
N SER A 42 -0.86 -4.81 4.40
CA SER A 42 -0.29 -5.99 5.04
C SER A 42 -1.31 -7.12 5.09
N CYS A 43 -0.88 -8.33 4.75
CA CYS A 43 -1.71 -9.53 4.72
C CYS A 43 -0.87 -10.77 5.03
N THR A 44 -1.52 -11.85 5.45
CA THR A 44 -0.83 -13.08 5.85
C THR A 44 -1.32 -14.24 5.00
N GLY A 45 -0.39 -14.92 4.31
CA GLY A 45 -0.60 -16.22 3.69
C GLY A 45 0.13 -17.30 4.47
N MET A 46 1.06 -18.00 3.84
CA MET A 46 2.04 -18.86 4.53
C MET A 46 3.16 -18.08 5.23
N ALA A 47 3.29 -16.78 4.92
CA ALA A 47 4.16 -15.81 5.57
C ALA A 47 3.54 -14.40 5.47
N PRO A 48 3.95 -13.42 6.30
CA PRO A 48 3.57 -12.03 6.13
C PRO A 48 4.00 -11.50 4.76
N MET A 49 3.09 -10.81 4.08
CA MET A 49 3.33 -10.21 2.77
C MET A 49 2.47 -8.95 2.59
N THR A 50 2.57 -8.28 1.43
CA THR A 50 1.70 -7.18 1.06
C THR A 50 0.75 -7.60 -0.07
N CYS A 51 -0.52 -7.27 0.09
CA CYS A 51 -1.57 -7.62 -0.86
C CYS A 51 -2.20 -6.37 -1.46
N MET A 52 -2.72 -6.51 -2.68
CA MET A 52 -3.55 -5.47 -3.27
C MET A 52 -4.91 -5.43 -2.57
N GLN A 53 -5.54 -4.25 -2.57
CA GLN A 53 -6.95 -4.08 -2.22
C GLN A 53 -7.74 -3.79 -3.48
N VAL A 54 -8.84 -4.51 -3.70
CA VAL A 54 -9.67 -4.37 -4.91
C VAL A 54 -11.14 -4.15 -4.59
N LYS A 55 -11.87 -3.51 -5.51
CA LYS A 55 -13.34 -3.55 -5.54
C LYS A 55 -13.77 -4.34 -6.75
N TYR A 56 -14.61 -5.35 -6.53
CA TYR A 56 -15.23 -6.11 -7.61
C TYR A 56 -16.39 -5.31 -8.21
N LYS A 57 -16.42 -5.22 -9.54
CA LYS A 57 -17.50 -4.58 -10.30
C LYS A 57 -17.73 -3.13 -9.84
N ASN A 58 -18.88 -2.88 -9.21
CA ASN A 58 -19.31 -1.59 -8.68
C ASN A 58 -19.47 -1.61 -7.15
N SER A 59 -18.86 -2.59 -6.46
CA SER A 59 -18.87 -2.66 -4.99
C SER A 59 -18.34 -1.35 -4.37
N LYS A 60 -18.92 -0.97 -3.23
CA LYS A 60 -18.45 0.17 -2.43
C LYS A 60 -17.35 -0.22 -1.45
N ASP A 61 -17.18 -1.51 -1.19
CA ASP A 61 -16.25 -2.03 -0.18
C ASP A 61 -14.95 -2.51 -0.82
N TRP A 62 -13.86 -2.39 -0.05
CA TRP A 62 -12.55 -2.89 -0.45
C TRP A 62 -12.38 -4.31 0.06
N GLU A 63 -11.87 -5.17 -0.80
CA GLU A 63 -11.58 -6.56 -0.50
C GLU A 63 -10.09 -6.85 -0.68
N MET A 64 -9.54 -7.71 0.17
CA MET A 64 -8.15 -8.15 0.05
C MET A 64 -7.98 -9.06 -1.16
N PHE A 65 -6.93 -8.81 -1.94
CA PHE A 65 -6.61 -9.56 -3.15
C PHE A 65 -5.26 -10.25 -2.98
N TYR A 66 -5.32 -11.53 -2.64
CA TYR A 66 -4.17 -12.36 -2.24
C TYR A 66 -3.40 -13.00 -3.40
N THR A 67 -3.80 -12.72 -4.64
CA THR A 67 -3.19 -13.33 -5.83
C THR A 67 -2.69 -12.26 -6.79
N GLU A 68 -1.91 -12.67 -7.77
CA GLU A 68 -1.40 -11.76 -8.79
C GLU A 68 -2.35 -11.68 -9.99
N ILE A 69 -2.24 -10.59 -10.75
CA ILE A 69 -2.92 -10.44 -12.04
C ILE A 69 -1.84 -10.56 -13.12
N SER A 70 -1.83 -11.67 -13.84
CA SER A 70 -0.84 -11.91 -14.90
C SER A 70 -0.83 -10.77 -15.91
N GLY A 71 0.33 -10.17 -16.13
CA GLY A 71 0.54 -9.05 -17.06
C GLY A 71 0.24 -7.66 -16.47
N PHE A 72 -0.19 -7.56 -15.21
CA PHE A 72 -0.34 -6.29 -14.51
C PHE A 72 0.86 -6.02 -13.60
N LYS A 73 1.52 -4.87 -13.80
CA LYS A 73 2.58 -4.38 -12.92
C LYS A 73 2.04 -3.26 -12.05
N TYR A 74 1.83 -3.55 -10.77
CA TYR A 74 1.38 -2.57 -9.80
C TYR A 74 2.42 -1.45 -9.62
N GLN A 75 1.95 -0.22 -9.40
CA GLN A 75 2.79 0.90 -8.98
C GLN A 75 2.06 1.65 -7.86
N PRO A 76 2.70 1.86 -6.69
CA PRO A 76 2.13 2.61 -5.58
C PRO A 76 1.71 4.04 -5.96
N GLY A 77 0.68 4.57 -5.28
CA GLY A 77 0.16 5.92 -5.48
C GLY A 77 -0.72 6.09 -6.72
N TYR A 78 -1.09 5.00 -7.40
CA TYR A 78 -2.02 5.02 -8.54
C TYR A 78 -3.24 4.16 -8.26
N ARG A 79 -4.44 4.71 -8.52
CA ARG A 79 -5.67 3.93 -8.55
C ARG A 79 -5.94 3.46 -9.96
N TYR A 80 -6.21 2.17 -10.10
CA TYR A 80 -6.44 1.53 -11.38
C TYR A 80 -7.89 1.10 -11.54
N VAL A 81 -8.37 1.14 -12.77
CA VAL A 81 -9.55 0.39 -13.21
C VAL A 81 -9.05 -0.59 -14.26
N LEU A 82 -9.20 -1.88 -13.99
CA LEU A 82 -8.74 -2.97 -14.84
C LEU A 82 -9.95 -3.74 -15.38
N LEU A 83 -9.82 -4.23 -16.61
CA LEU A 83 -10.59 -5.36 -17.12
C LEU A 83 -9.69 -6.59 -17.06
N VAL A 84 -10.18 -7.66 -16.45
CA VAL A 84 -9.42 -8.85 -16.14
C VAL A 84 -10.23 -10.07 -16.52
N ASP A 85 -9.60 -11.00 -17.24
CA ASP A 85 -10.17 -12.32 -17.50
C ASP A 85 -9.96 -13.17 -16.24
N ARG A 86 -11.05 -13.57 -15.60
CA ARG A 86 -11.05 -14.45 -14.42
C ARG A 86 -11.48 -15.85 -14.83
N THR A 87 -10.61 -16.83 -14.63
CA THR A 87 -10.89 -18.23 -14.96
C THR A 87 -10.90 -19.07 -13.69
N LYS A 88 -11.99 -19.83 -13.48
CA LYS A 88 -12.08 -20.78 -12.37
C LYS A 88 -11.18 -21.99 -12.67
N ARG A 89 -10.28 -22.31 -11.75
CA ARG A 89 -9.43 -23.50 -11.82
C ARG A 89 -10.24 -24.74 -11.44
N LYS A 90 -9.94 -25.89 -12.07
CA LYS A 90 -10.48 -27.20 -11.69
C LYS A 90 -9.56 -27.84 -10.65
N ASN A 91 -10.11 -28.60 -9.71
CA ASN A 91 -9.38 -29.37 -8.70
C ASN A 91 -8.38 -28.53 -7.87
N VAL A 92 -8.85 -27.44 -7.28
CA VAL A 92 -8.02 -26.55 -6.46
C VAL A 92 -8.06 -27.02 -5.00
N PRO A 93 -6.90 -27.15 -4.34
CA PRO A 93 -6.82 -27.34 -2.88
C PRO A 93 -7.57 -26.26 -2.10
N ALA A 94 -8.04 -26.59 -0.88
CA ALA A 94 -8.88 -25.68 -0.08
C ALA A 94 -8.17 -24.37 0.33
N ASP A 95 -6.84 -24.37 0.36
CA ASP A 95 -5.94 -23.28 0.73
C ASP A 95 -5.48 -22.42 -0.46
N ALA A 96 -5.85 -22.78 -1.69
CA ALA A 96 -5.45 -22.07 -2.90
C ALA A 96 -6.61 -21.31 -3.55
N SER A 97 -6.32 -20.14 -4.14
CA SER A 97 -7.34 -19.34 -4.84
C SER A 97 -8.07 -20.16 -5.92
N ALA A 98 -9.40 -20.21 -5.87
CA ALA A 98 -10.19 -20.91 -6.90
C ALA A 98 -10.05 -20.29 -8.31
N TYR A 99 -9.45 -19.10 -8.42
CA TYR A 99 -9.40 -18.32 -9.66
C TYR A 99 -7.99 -17.90 -10.03
N VAL A 100 -7.75 -17.83 -11.34
CA VAL A 100 -6.59 -17.15 -11.95
C VAL A 100 -7.06 -15.92 -12.70
N TYR A 101 -6.21 -14.89 -12.73
CA TYR A 101 -6.53 -13.57 -13.25
C TYR A 101 -5.50 -13.15 -14.29
N LYS A 102 -5.96 -12.78 -15.49
CA LYS A 102 -5.12 -12.26 -16.56
C LYS A 102 -5.57 -10.87 -16.97
N LEU A 103 -4.66 -9.91 -17.00
CA LEU A 103 -4.96 -8.55 -17.41
C LEU A 103 -5.44 -8.56 -18.87
N LYS A 104 -6.65 -8.04 -19.11
CA LYS A 104 -7.16 -7.78 -20.45
C LYS A 104 -6.85 -6.35 -20.88
N LYS A 105 -7.11 -5.38 -20.00
CA LYS A 105 -6.90 -3.95 -20.29
C LYS A 105 -6.81 -3.11 -19.02
N VAL A 106 -5.91 -2.13 -19.01
CA VAL A 106 -5.96 -1.01 -18.05
C VAL A 106 -6.95 0.02 -18.61
N VAL A 107 -8.15 0.11 -18.03
CA VAL A 107 -9.19 1.06 -18.45
C VAL A 107 -8.87 2.47 -17.97
N LYS A 108 -8.37 2.59 -16.74
CA LYS A 108 -8.01 3.87 -16.14
C LYS A 108 -6.80 3.68 -15.23
N LYS A 109 -5.88 4.63 -15.27
CA LYS A 109 -4.80 4.80 -14.30
C LYS A 109 -4.81 6.25 -13.87
N VAL A 110 -5.06 6.50 -12.59
CA VAL A 110 -5.10 7.86 -12.04
C VAL A 110 -4.04 7.93 -10.96
N LYS A 111 -3.10 8.87 -11.05
CA LYS A 111 -2.24 9.21 -9.91
C LYS A 111 -3.18 9.74 -8.83
N MET A 112 -3.35 8.98 -7.77
CA MET A 112 -4.11 9.49 -6.65
C MET A 112 -3.26 10.56 -6.00
N LYS A 113 -3.78 11.78 -5.97
CA LYS A 113 -3.35 12.74 -4.96
C LYS A 113 -3.71 12.06 -3.65
N THR A 114 -2.71 11.69 -2.85
CA THR A 114 -2.91 11.32 -1.45
C THR A 114 -3.59 12.53 -0.81
N ASN A 115 -4.93 12.54 -0.78
CA ASN A 115 -5.73 13.73 -0.42
C ASN A 115 -5.74 14.02 1.09
N THR A 116 -4.82 13.39 1.81
CA THR A 116 -4.20 13.85 3.03
C THR A 116 -2.72 13.61 2.73
N THR A 117 -1.91 14.66 2.57
CA THR A 117 -0.46 14.42 2.48
C THR A 117 -0.08 13.64 3.74
N VAL A 118 0.84 12.68 3.65
CA VAL A 118 1.40 12.03 4.86
C VAL A 118 1.73 13.07 5.92
N TRP A 119 2.16 14.25 5.47
CA TRP A 119 2.40 15.40 6.31
C TRP A 119 1.18 15.99 7.02
N ASP A 120 0.00 16.03 6.41
CA ASP A 120 -1.24 16.45 7.09
C ASP A 120 -1.60 15.52 8.24
N TYR A 121 -1.25 14.23 8.16
CA TYR A 121 -1.35 13.31 9.29
C TYR A 121 -0.33 13.67 10.38
N VAL A 122 0.91 13.97 10.01
CA VAL A 122 1.96 14.45 10.93
C VAL A 122 1.56 15.71 11.67
N LEU A 123 0.95 16.67 10.98
CA LEU A 123 0.54 17.95 11.55
C LEU A 123 -0.66 17.87 12.50
N LYS A 124 -1.45 16.79 12.44
CA LYS A 124 -2.65 16.61 13.28
C LYS A 124 -2.41 15.84 14.57
N HIS A 125 -1.22 15.27 14.75
CA HIS A 125 -0.92 14.40 15.87
C HIS A 125 0.28 14.89 16.67
N LYS A 126 0.28 14.49 17.94
CA LYS A 126 1.44 14.50 18.81
C LYS A 126 2.22 13.20 18.61
N TRP A 127 3.55 13.31 18.59
CA TRP A 127 4.43 12.18 18.30
C TRP A 127 5.22 11.81 19.54
N LYS A 128 4.87 10.70 20.19
CA LYS A 128 5.50 10.20 21.42
C LYS A 128 6.63 9.23 21.10
N LEU A 129 7.77 9.37 21.75
CA LEU A 129 8.92 8.51 21.50
C LEU A 129 8.63 7.06 21.93
N ILE A 130 8.83 6.11 21.01
CA ILE A 130 8.74 4.66 21.26
C ILE A 130 10.14 4.05 21.29
N GLN A 131 11.03 4.47 20.38
CA GLN A 131 12.37 3.89 20.24
C GLN A 131 13.39 4.95 19.87
N MET A 132 14.59 4.83 20.45
CA MET A 132 15.76 5.64 20.09
C MET A 132 16.97 4.71 19.91
N ASP A 133 17.62 4.78 18.75
CA ASP A 133 18.80 3.98 18.39
C ASP A 133 18.66 2.46 18.63
N GLY A 134 17.46 1.91 18.39
CA GLY A 134 17.18 0.48 18.57
C GLY A 134 16.73 0.09 19.98
N VAL A 135 16.70 1.04 20.92
CA VAL A 135 16.29 0.79 22.31
C VAL A 135 14.87 1.33 22.52
N THR A 136 13.96 0.46 22.93
CA THR A 136 12.59 0.82 23.33
C THR A 136 12.60 1.75 24.54
N GLN A 137 11.77 2.79 24.50
CA GLN A 137 11.64 3.82 25.52
C GLN A 137 10.28 3.67 26.20
N GLU A 138 10.19 2.78 27.20
CA GLU A 138 8.94 2.58 27.94
C GLU A 138 8.54 3.84 28.71
N ASN A 139 7.28 4.24 28.61
CA ASN A 139 6.72 5.41 29.30
C ASN A 139 7.51 6.72 29.09
N SER A 140 8.13 6.88 27.90
CA SER A 140 8.93 8.06 27.60
C SER A 140 8.13 9.37 27.75
N PRO A 141 8.65 10.38 28.47
CA PRO A 141 8.04 11.70 28.51
C PRO A 141 8.29 12.50 27.22
N VAL A 142 9.10 11.96 26.30
CA VAL A 142 9.51 12.64 25.07
C VAL A 142 8.38 12.66 24.06
N TYR A 143 8.08 13.85 23.54
CA TYR A 143 7.16 13.99 22.43
C TYR A 143 7.50 15.22 21.60
N MET A 144 6.99 15.26 20.37
CA MET A 144 7.05 16.43 19.49
C MET A 144 5.70 16.73 18.83
N VAL A 145 5.49 18.00 18.53
CA VAL A 145 4.34 18.55 17.83
C VAL A 145 4.85 19.51 16.76
N PHE A 146 4.31 19.40 15.56
CA PHE A 146 4.69 20.23 14.42
C PHE A 146 3.64 21.32 14.16
N ASP A 147 4.09 22.56 13.99
CA ASP A 147 3.27 23.70 13.58
C ASP A 147 3.65 24.10 12.15
N ALA A 148 2.78 23.80 11.19
CA ALA A 148 3.00 24.10 9.78
C ALA A 148 2.99 25.61 9.47
N VAL A 149 2.23 26.41 10.23
CA VAL A 149 2.10 27.85 9.99
C VAL A 149 3.39 28.55 10.42
N LYS A 150 3.89 28.20 11.61
CA LYS A 150 5.15 28.75 12.16
C LYS A 150 6.40 28.07 11.60
N LYS A 151 6.24 26.96 10.86
CA LYS A 151 7.35 26.08 10.41
C LYS A 151 8.24 25.65 11.58
N SER A 152 7.62 25.36 12.71
CA SER A 152 8.32 25.04 13.95
C SER A 152 7.92 23.68 14.51
N VAL A 153 8.81 23.11 15.30
CA VAL A 153 8.58 21.92 16.10
C VAL A 153 8.81 22.27 17.56
N HIS A 154 8.01 21.70 18.45
CA HIS A 154 8.18 21.86 19.89
C HIS A 154 7.75 20.59 20.62
N GLY A 155 8.15 20.46 21.88
CA GLY A 155 7.70 19.36 22.72
C GLY A 155 8.51 19.19 24.00
N LYS A 156 8.56 17.96 24.51
CA LYS A 156 9.38 17.58 25.66
C LYS A 156 10.52 16.68 25.19
N SER A 157 11.74 16.98 25.63
CA SER A 157 12.96 16.24 25.28
C SER A 157 13.36 15.22 26.35
N GLY A 158 12.74 15.26 27.53
CA GLY A 158 13.00 14.32 28.62
C GLY A 158 12.69 14.98 29.95
N CYS A 159 13.53 15.96 30.31
CA CYS A 159 13.33 16.85 31.45
C CYS A 159 12.65 18.16 31.02
N ASN A 160 13.24 18.81 30.01
CA ASN A 160 12.92 20.14 29.55
C ASN A 160 11.94 20.15 28.38
N GLY A 161 11.40 21.34 28.12
CA GLY A 161 10.78 21.65 26.85
C GLY A 161 11.85 21.94 25.80
N PHE A 162 11.57 21.60 24.55
CA PHE A 162 12.42 21.97 23.42
C PHE A 162 11.60 22.62 22.32
N PHE A 163 12.27 23.40 21.48
CA PHE A 163 11.70 24.04 20.30
C PHE A 163 12.75 24.20 19.21
N GLY A 164 12.31 24.39 17.97
CA GLY A 164 13.17 24.68 16.83
C GLY A 164 12.36 24.83 15.54
N GLY A 165 13.05 25.08 14.45
CA GLY A 165 12.48 25.08 13.10
C GLY A 165 12.51 23.71 12.45
N PHE A 166 11.67 23.51 11.44
CA PHE A 166 11.81 22.36 10.54
C PHE A 166 11.65 22.76 9.08
N GLU A 167 12.35 22.04 8.21
CA GLU A 167 12.21 22.11 6.75
C GLU A 167 11.93 20.73 6.19
N ARG A 168 11.09 20.65 5.17
CA ARG A 168 10.65 19.39 4.59
C ARG A 168 10.70 19.41 3.08
N THR A 169 11.25 18.34 2.50
CA THR A 169 11.11 18.01 1.07
C THR A 169 10.42 16.64 0.93
N GLU A 170 10.29 16.12 -0.28
CA GLU A 170 9.78 14.75 -0.49
C GLU A 170 10.71 13.74 0.22
N GLY A 171 10.19 13.01 1.20
CA GLY A 171 10.91 11.96 1.95
C GLY A 171 12.00 12.42 2.92
N LYS A 172 12.25 13.73 3.08
CA LYS A 172 13.29 14.26 3.98
C LYS A 172 12.74 15.33 4.92
N LEU A 173 13.11 15.24 6.20
CA LEU A 173 12.76 16.18 7.27
C LEU A 173 14.05 16.69 7.92
N SER A 174 14.24 18.00 7.98
CA SER A 174 15.41 18.63 8.57
C SER A 174 15.00 19.48 9.77
N PHE A 175 15.68 19.31 10.89
CA PHE A 175 15.51 20.16 12.06
C PHE A 175 16.54 21.28 12.06
N LYS A 176 16.16 22.45 12.57
CA LYS A 176 16.98 23.66 12.55
C LYS A 176 16.87 24.39 13.87
N GLN A 177 17.98 24.95 14.35
CA GLN A 177 18.00 25.87 15.48
C GLN A 177 17.32 25.27 16.72
N MET A 178 17.66 24.00 17.01
CA MET A 178 17.07 23.29 18.14
C MET A 178 17.58 23.88 19.45
N ALA A 179 16.67 24.22 20.35
CA ALA A 179 16.96 24.77 21.66
C ALA A 179 16.06 24.13 22.73
N GLY A 180 16.54 24.12 23.97
CA GLY A 180 15.83 23.60 25.13
C GLY A 180 15.75 24.63 26.26
N THR A 181 14.76 24.47 27.14
CA THR A 181 14.72 25.17 28.42
C THR A 181 15.72 24.55 29.41
N MET A 182 15.96 25.21 30.55
CA MET A 182 16.80 24.67 31.63
C MET A 182 15.98 24.49 32.91
N MET A 183 15.87 23.25 33.36
CA MET A 183 15.28 22.81 34.62
C MET A 183 16.11 21.64 35.16
N ALA A 184 16.17 21.51 36.47
CA ALA A 184 16.82 20.38 37.12
C ALA A 184 15.85 19.18 37.16
N CYS A 185 16.31 18.01 36.70
CA CYS A 185 15.64 16.72 36.85
C CYS A 185 16.63 15.65 37.32
N SER A 186 16.13 14.42 37.52
CA SER A 186 16.97 13.25 37.74
C SER A 186 17.94 12.99 36.59
N ASP A 187 19.06 12.35 36.90
CA ASP A 187 20.12 12.03 35.93
C ASP A 187 19.61 11.22 34.73
N GLU A 188 18.67 10.30 34.95
CA GLU A 188 18.04 9.53 33.87
C GLU A 188 17.29 10.42 32.88
N ARG A 189 16.52 11.40 33.37
CA ARG A 189 15.78 12.34 32.50
C ARG A 189 16.72 13.30 31.78
N ASN A 190 17.79 13.74 32.44
CA ASN A 190 18.82 14.58 31.83
C ASN A 190 19.58 13.83 30.74
N LYS A 191 19.92 12.54 30.97
CA LYS A 191 20.59 11.68 29.99
C LYS A 191 19.71 11.44 28.76
N LEU A 192 18.44 11.08 28.97
CA LEU A 192 17.46 10.89 27.89
C LEU A 192 17.34 12.17 27.05
N GLU A 193 17.25 13.32 27.70
CA GLU A 193 17.20 14.61 27.04
C GLU A 193 18.42 14.93 26.19
N HIS A 194 19.61 14.77 26.77
CA HIS A 194 20.85 15.02 26.06
C HIS A 194 20.96 14.11 24.83
N GLN A 195 20.63 12.82 24.98
CA GLN A 195 20.63 11.87 23.86
C GLN A 195 19.63 12.27 22.78
N PHE A 196 18.38 12.57 23.15
CA PHE A 196 17.35 12.96 22.19
C PHE A 196 17.73 14.23 21.42
N LEU A 197 18.13 15.30 22.12
CA LEU A 197 18.52 16.57 21.49
C LEU A 197 19.76 16.43 20.60
N THR A 198 20.74 15.61 21.00
CA THR A 198 21.91 15.29 20.16
C THR A 198 21.51 14.51 18.91
N THR A 199 20.53 13.60 19.04
CA THR A 199 20.04 12.82 17.91
C THR A 199 19.35 13.70 16.89
N ILE A 200 18.47 14.63 17.30
CA ILE A 200 17.71 15.48 16.36
C ILE A 200 18.43 16.76 15.92
N GLY A 201 19.37 17.27 16.72
CA GLY A 201 19.97 18.60 16.57
C GLY A 201 20.62 18.85 15.22
N ASP A 202 20.06 19.80 14.47
CA ASP A 202 20.52 20.30 13.16
C ASP A 202 20.80 19.23 12.09
N LYS A 203 20.13 18.08 12.21
CA LYS A 203 20.25 16.96 11.28
C LYS A 203 19.07 16.87 10.34
N ALA A 204 19.31 16.19 9.23
CA ALA A 204 18.28 15.82 8.28
C ALA A 204 18.10 14.31 8.26
N PHE A 205 16.84 13.89 8.22
CA PHE A 205 16.42 12.51 8.27
C PHE A 205 15.65 12.17 7.00
N ARG A 206 15.86 10.96 6.47
CA ARG A 206 14.81 10.34 5.69
C ARG A 206 13.67 10.01 6.65
N TYR A 207 12.42 10.18 6.22
CA TYR A 207 11.28 9.83 7.06
C TYR A 207 10.22 9.03 6.31
N ASP A 208 9.46 8.23 7.05
CA ASP A 208 8.21 7.63 6.60
C ASP A 208 7.17 7.66 7.72
N VAL A 209 5.92 7.40 7.32
CA VAL A 209 4.80 7.23 8.24
C VAL A 209 4.09 5.94 7.87
N ALA A 210 4.04 4.99 8.80
CA ALA A 210 3.43 3.69 8.63
C ALA A 210 2.74 3.25 9.92
N ASP A 211 1.56 2.66 9.85
CA ASP A 211 0.84 2.08 11.00
C ASP A 211 0.79 3.01 12.24
N GLN A 212 0.52 4.31 12.02
CA GLN A 212 0.47 5.37 13.04
C GLN A 212 1.82 5.71 13.69
N THR A 213 2.92 5.31 13.07
CA THR A 213 4.28 5.68 13.49
C THR A 213 4.88 6.74 12.58
N LEU A 214 5.72 7.61 13.14
CA LEU A 214 6.62 8.50 12.42
C LEU A 214 8.03 7.97 12.64
N ASN A 215 8.71 7.60 11.57
CA ASN A 215 10.02 6.97 11.60
C ASN A 215 11.06 7.90 10.99
N LEU A 216 12.16 8.13 11.71
CA LEU A 216 13.27 8.96 11.25
C LEU A 216 14.53 8.10 11.08
N TYR A 217 15.18 8.26 9.93
CA TYR A 217 16.35 7.48 9.54
C TYR A 217 17.55 8.37 9.27
N ALA A 218 18.69 7.96 9.82
CA ALA A 218 20.00 8.50 9.45
C ALA A 218 20.63 7.55 8.41
N GLY A 219 20.59 7.94 7.14
CA GLY A 219 20.83 7.02 6.03
C GLY A 219 19.75 5.95 5.99
N ASP A 220 20.15 4.68 6.08
CA ASP A 220 19.23 3.53 6.11
C ASP A 220 18.93 3.04 7.54
N LYS A 221 19.61 3.57 8.55
CA LYS A 221 19.40 3.18 9.95
C LYS A 221 18.20 3.92 10.56
N LEU A 222 17.22 3.19 11.08
CA LEU A 222 16.16 3.75 11.92
C LEU A 222 16.78 4.25 13.23
N VAL A 223 16.68 5.54 13.49
CA VAL A 223 17.25 6.17 14.70
C VAL A 223 16.18 6.62 15.69
N LEU A 224 15.00 7.00 15.21
CA LEU A 224 13.88 7.40 16.07
C LEU A 224 12.58 6.84 15.51
N MET A 225 11.77 6.27 16.39
CA MET A 225 10.39 5.86 16.10
C MET A 225 9.45 6.51 17.10
N PHE A 226 8.40 7.16 16.58
CA PHE A 226 7.37 7.80 17.38
C PHE A 226 6.02 7.18 17.09
N GLY A 227 5.16 7.07 18.11
CA GLY A 227 3.75 6.73 17.95
C GLY A 227 2.89 7.98 17.93
N ALA A 228 1.87 7.99 17.06
CA ALA A 228 0.85 9.02 17.06
C ALA A 228 0.03 8.97 18.36
N ALA A 229 -0.29 10.15 18.86
CA ALA A 229 -1.21 10.39 19.95
C ALA A 229 -2.03 11.64 19.61
N ASP A 230 -3.21 11.75 20.21
CA ASP A 230 -4.01 12.97 20.12
C ASP A 230 -3.25 14.15 20.77
N LEU A 231 -3.45 15.36 20.23
CA LEU A 231 -2.79 16.60 20.67
C LEU A 231 -3.13 16.96 22.12
#